data_AF-A0A926PE51-F1
#
_entry.id   AF-A0A926PE51-F1
#
_cell.length_a   1.000
_cell.length_b   1.000
_cell.length_c   1.000
_cell.angle_alpha   90.00
_cell.angle_beta   90.00
_cell.angle_gamma   90.00
#
_symmetry.space_group_name_H-M   'P 1'
#
loop_
_entity.id
_entity.type
_entity.pdbx_description
1 polymer ?
#
loop_
_entity_poly.entity_id
_entity_poly.type
_entity_poly.pdbx_seq_one_letter_code
_entity_poly.pdbx_strand_id
1 'polypeptide(L)' 'MYTLKSFVQSLNTFHWKTDYKQFCQVLNLDKGQYSLQKYHHFENLCKALNEFDSDSLAKLVEAGAIAEQK' A
#
# COMPACT_ATOMS: atom_id res chain seq x y z
N MET A 1 13.60 -3.16 -11.32
CA MET A 1 12.66 -4.16 -10.77
C MET A 1 12.48 -3.83 -9.29
N TYR A 2 11.29 -3.42 -8.87
CA TYR A 2 11.03 -3.11 -7.46
C TYR A 2 10.92 -4.42 -6.67
N THR A 3 11.69 -4.56 -5.59
CA THR A 3 11.54 -5.68 -4.66
C THR A 3 10.36 -5.44 -3.74
N LEU A 4 9.76 -6.50 -3.18
CA LEU A 4 8.66 -6.37 -2.22
C LEU A 4 9.02 -5.47 -1.02
N LYS A 5 10.27 -5.56 -0.55
CA LYS A 5 10.81 -4.66 0.46
C LYS A 5 10.76 -3.19 0.03
N SER A 6 11.21 -2.89 -1.19
CA SER A 6 11.16 -1.52 -1.72
C SER A 6 9.73 -1.00 -1.91
N PHE A 7 8.79 -1.88 -2.27
CA PHE A 7 7.37 -1.56 -2.39
C PHE A 7 6.78 -1.14 -1.03
N VAL A 8 6.89 -2.00 -0.01
CA VAL A 8 6.37 -1.72 1.34
C VAL A 8 7.01 -0.46 1.92
N GLN A 9 8.34 -0.33 1.80
CA GLN A 9 9.06 0.84 2.31
C GLN A 9 8.61 2.14 1.61
N SER A 10 8.35 2.10 0.31
CA SER A 10 7.88 3.28 -0.45
C SER A 10 6.48 3.70 -0.02
N LEU A 11 5.54 2.74 0.14
CA LEU A 11 4.18 3.04 0.61
C LEU A 11 4.19 3.63 2.02
N ASN A 12 4.97 3.06 2.93
CA ASN A 12 5.10 3.57 4.30
C ASN A 12 5.73 4.96 4.35
N THR A 13 6.76 5.19 3.54
CA THR A 13 7.39 6.51 3.44
C THR A 13 6.41 7.55 2.92
N PHE A 14 5.62 7.18 1.91
CA PHE A 14 4.57 8.04 1.38
C PHE A 14 3.50 8.31 2.45
N HIS A 15 2.98 7.29 3.13
CA HIS A 15 2.00 7.41 4.21
C HIS A 15 2.48 8.33 5.34
N TRP A 16 3.75 8.23 5.75
CA TRP A 16 4.30 9.12 6.80
C TRP A 16 4.36 10.59 6.40
N LYS A 17 4.54 10.88 5.10
CA LYS A 17 4.76 12.25 4.60
C LYS A 17 3.53 12.91 4.00
N THR A 18 2.44 12.16 3.84
CA THR A 18 1.30 12.55 2.99
C THR A 18 0.06 12.76 3.83
N ASP A 19 -0.57 13.91 3.67
CA ASP A 19 -1.92 14.16 4.20
C ASP A 19 -3.00 13.86 3.14
N TYR A 20 -4.27 13.90 3.54
CA TYR A 20 -5.41 13.66 2.63
C TYR A 20 -5.38 14.54 1.36
N LYS A 21 -4.94 15.81 1.45
CA LYS A 21 -4.88 16.71 0.29
C LYS A 21 -3.82 16.24 -0.70
N GLN A 22 -2.63 15.88 -0.21
CA GLN A 22 -1.54 15.38 -1.03
C GLN A 22 -1.87 14.01 -1.65
N PHE A 23 -2.54 13.14 -0.90
CA PHE A 23 -3.07 11.88 -1.42
C PHE A 23 -4.01 12.09 -2.60
N CYS A 24 -4.99 13.00 -2.47
CA CYS A 24 -5.89 13.35 -3.56
C CYS A 24 -5.14 13.92 -4.77
N GLN A 25 -4.12 14.76 -4.57
CA GLN A 25 -3.30 15.30 -5.65
C GLN A 25 -2.55 14.20 -6.41
N VAL A 26 -1.91 13.27 -5.71
CA VAL A 26 -1.15 12.18 -6.32
C VAL A 26 -2.04 11.24 -7.12
N LEU A 27 -3.25 10.98 -6.63
CA LEU A 27 -4.22 10.13 -7.32
C LEU A 27 -5.13 10.87 -8.31
N ASN A 28 -4.93 12.18 -8.51
CA ASN A 28 -5.80 13.04 -9.32
C ASN A 28 -7.29 12.88 -8.96
N LEU A 29 -7.59 12.87 -7.66
CA LEU A 29 -8.94 12.75 -7.12
C LEU A 29 -9.46 14.10 -6.62
N ASP A 30 -10.73 14.37 -6.89
CA ASP A 30 -11.43 15.46 -6.22
C ASP A 30 -11.64 15.15 -4.73
N LYS A 31 -11.64 16.20 -3.92
CA LYS A 31 -11.94 16.09 -2.49
C LYS A 31 -13.42 15.76 -2.30
N GLY A 32 -13.71 14.74 -1.52
CA GLY A 32 -15.05 14.29 -1.25
C GLY A 32 -15.08 12.97 -0.48
N GLN A 33 -16.27 12.46 -0.23
CA GLN A 33 -16.47 11.23 0.54
C GLN A 33 -15.76 10.03 -0.08
N TYR A 34 -15.78 9.91 -1.41
CA TYR A 34 -15.10 8.85 -2.12
C TYR A 34 -13.57 8.85 -1.86
N SER A 35 -12.92 9.99 -2.05
CA SER A 35 -11.47 10.08 -1.87
C SER A 35 -11.06 9.97 -0.41
N LEU A 36 -11.91 10.42 0.53
CA LEU A 36 -11.69 10.23 1.96
C LEU A 36 -11.74 8.74 2.34
N GLN A 37 -12.70 7.98 1.82
CA GLN A 37 -12.75 6.54 2.02
C GLN A 37 -11.52 5.84 1.44
N LYS A 38 -11.08 6.23 0.24
CA LYS A 38 -9.84 5.70 -0.37
C LYS A 38 -8.60 6.03 0.46
N TYR A 39 -8.54 7.24 1.03
CA TYR A 39 -7.45 7.61 1.93
C TYR A 39 -7.41 6.73 3.18
N HIS A 40 -8.55 6.49 3.83
CA HIS A 40 -8.61 5.57 4.98
C HIS A 40 -8.24 4.13 4.61
N HIS A 41 -8.64 3.64 3.43
CA HIS A 41 -8.18 2.34 2.95
C HIS A 41 -6.66 2.30 2.75
N PHE A 42 -6.07 3.38 2.25
CA PHE A 42 -4.63 3.49 2.11
C PHE A 42 -3.91 3.50 3.46
N GLU A 43 -4.42 4.23 4.45
CA GLU A 43 -3.89 4.22 5.83
C GLU A 43 -3.95 2.80 6.44
N ASN A 44 -5.09 2.11 6.27
CA ASN A 44 -5.26 0.75 6.77
C ASN A 44 -4.35 -0.26 6.07
N LEU A 45 -4.14 -0.10 4.75
CA LEU A 45 -3.19 -0.91 4.00
C LEU A 45 -1.77 -0.75 4.55
N CYS A 46 -1.31 0.50 4.74
CA CYS A 46 0.04 0.75 5.25
C CYS A 46 0.22 0.19 6.66
N LYS A 47 -0.78 0.32 7.53
CA LYS A 47 -0.77 -0.32 8.86
C LYS A 47 -0.66 -1.83 8.75
N ALA A 48 -1.52 -2.48 7.96
CA ALA A 48 -1.50 -3.92 7.79
C ALA A 48 -0.17 -4.43 7.22
N LEU A 49 0.42 -3.73 6.26
CA LEU A 49 1.73 -4.10 5.70
C LEU A 49 2.87 -3.99 6.72
N ASN A 50 2.76 -3.10 7.71
CA ASN A 50 3.76 -2.98 8.78
C ASN A 50 3.67 -4.06 9.86
N GLU A 51 2.54 -4.76 9.96
CA GLU A 51 2.37 -5.88 10.90
C GLU A 51 3.11 -7.15 10.45
N PHE A 52 3.60 -7.20 9.21
CA PHE A 52 4.37 -8.32 8.68
C PHE A 52 5.83 -7.93 8.43
N ASP A 53 6.74 -8.86 8.68
CA ASP A 53 8.11 -8.74 8.20
C ASP A 53 8.20 -9.00 6.69
N SER A 54 9.30 -8.54 6.07
CA SER A 54 9.48 -8.63 4.62
C SER A 54 9.54 -10.07 4.10
N ASP A 55 10.04 -11.02 4.89
CA ASP A 55 10.18 -12.41 4.46
C ASP A 55 8.83 -13.11 4.48
N SER A 56 8.01 -12.85 5.51
CA SER A 56 6.64 -13.35 5.59
C SER A 56 5.79 -12.84 4.41
N LEU A 57 5.86 -11.56 4.09
CA LEU A 57 5.15 -11.01 2.91
C LEU A 57 5.65 -11.63 1.60
N ALA A 58 6.96 -11.88 1.47
CA ALA A 58 7.53 -12.48 0.26
C ALA A 58 6.98 -13.88 0.02
N LYS A 59 6.94 -14.72 1.05
CA LYS A 59 6.38 -16.08 0.97
C LYS A 59 4.90 -16.08 0.59
N LEU A 60 4.11 -15.13 1.12
CA LEU A 60 2.70 -15.01 0.77
C LEU A 60 2.49 -14.63 -0.70
N VAL A 61 3.29 -13.70 -1.22
CA VAL A 61 3.24 -13.30 -2.64
C VAL A 61 3.65 -14.46 -3.55
N GLU A 62 4.73 -15.17 -3.21
CA GLU A 62 5.18 -16.36 -3.94
C GLU A 62 4.10 -17.46 -3.98
N ALA A 63 3.46 -17.74 -2.84
CA ALA A 63 2.38 -18.71 -2.76
C ALA A 63 1.18 -18.32 -3.65
N GLY A 64 0.82 -17.03 -3.69
CA GLY A 64 -0.23 -16.52 -4.57
C GLY A 64 0.12 -16.67 -6.05
N ALA A 65 1.36 -16.35 -6.45
CA ALA A 65 1.82 -16.49 -7.83
C ALA A 65 1.84 -17.94 -8.32
N ILE A 66 2.15 -18.91 -7.43
CA ILE A 66 2.06 -20.34 -7.73
C ILE A 66 0.60 -20.79 -7.87
N ALA A 67 -0.30 -20.27 -7.05
CA ALA A 67 -1.72 -20.62 -7.11
C ALA A 67 -2.41 -20.12 -8.39
N GLU A 68 -2.02 -18.96 -8.92
CA GLU A 68 -2.56 -18.39 -10.17
C GLU A 68 -2.21 -19.23 -11.41
N GLN A 69 -1.12 -20.00 -11.37
CA GLN A 69 -0.65 -20.82 -12.49
C GLN A 69 -1.24 -22.23 -12.52
N LYS A 70 -2.08 -22.58 -11.54
CA LYS A 70 -2.78 -23.88 -11.43
C LYS A 70 -4.20 -23.78 -11.94
#